data_AF-A0AAU9TGB9-F1
#
_entry.id   AF-A0AAU9TGB9-F1
#
_cell.length_a   1.000
_cell.length_b   1.000
_cell.length_c   1.000
_cell.angle_alpha   90.00
_cell.angle_beta   90.00
_cell.angle_gamma   90.00
#
_symmetry.space_group_name_H-M   'P 1'
#
loop_
_entity.id
_entity.type
_entity.pdbx_description
1 polymer ?
#
loop_
_entity_poly.entity_id
_entity_poly.type
_entity_poly.pdbx_seq_one_letter_code
_entity_poly.pdbx_strand_id
1 'polypeptide(L)'
;MGSEPAPAVYVPSRTGKSLLLHDGYTFYLKNLQAHGRKQWYCSSRDMAGCRADVITAPARSGSGDILFLVRGRHIHGPPSYYFTPDGKYVRRKDAYHRYR
;
A
#
# COMPACT_ATOMS: atom_id res chain seq x y z
N MET A 1 22.02 -14.66 -9.57
CA MET A 1 21.77 -13.24 -9.91
C MET A 1 20.80 -12.70 -8.88
N GLY A 2 21.30 -11.91 -7.92
CA GLY A 2 20.44 -11.32 -6.89
C GLY A 2 19.64 -10.19 -7.51
N SER A 3 18.33 -10.39 -7.69
CA SER A 3 17.44 -9.32 -8.14
C SER A 3 17.54 -8.15 -7.17
N GLU A 4 17.84 -6.95 -7.68
CA GLU A 4 17.74 -5.75 -6.86
C GLU A 4 16.32 -5.63 -6.30
N PRO A 5 16.18 -5.24 -5.02
CA PRO A 5 14.87 -5.12 -4.40
C PRO A 5 14.08 -4.00 -5.08
N ALA A 6 12.83 -4.30 -5.45
CA ALA A 6 11.97 -3.36 -6.16
C ALA A 6 11.72 -2.08 -5.33
N PRO A 7 11.66 -0.90 -5.96
CA PRO A 7 11.34 0.35 -5.28
C PRO A 7 9.90 0.33 -4.75
N ALA A 8 9.68 0.92 -3.58
CA ALA A 8 8.35 1.12 -3.02
C ALA A 8 7.65 2.29 -3.72
N VAL A 9 6.44 2.05 -4.24
CA VAL A 9 5.61 3.08 -4.88
C VAL A 9 4.54 3.56 -3.92
N TYR A 10 4.43 4.88 -3.76
CA TYR A 10 3.46 5.50 -2.87
C TYR A 10 2.41 6.29 -3.64
N VAL A 11 1.15 6.15 -3.24
CA VAL A 11 0.02 6.92 -3.78
C VAL A 11 -0.71 7.68 -2.67
N PRO A 12 -1.21 8.89 -2.93
CA PRO A 12 -1.97 9.64 -1.94
C PRO A 12 -3.33 9.00 -1.72
N SER A 13 -3.71 8.78 -0.46
CA SER A 13 -5.10 8.49 -0.11
C SER A 13 -5.96 9.74 -0.10
N ARG A 14 -7.27 9.56 -0.02
CA ARG A 14 -8.26 10.64 0.15
C ARG A 14 -8.00 11.56 1.33
N THR A 15 -7.41 11.03 2.40
CA THR A 15 -7.12 11.77 3.63
C THR A 15 -5.72 12.39 3.64
N GLY A 16 -5.00 12.34 2.50
CA GLY A 16 -3.64 12.85 2.37
C GLY A 16 -2.56 11.92 2.92
N LYS A 17 -2.93 10.83 3.60
CA LYS A 17 -1.96 9.80 4.04
C LYS A 17 -1.45 9.00 2.85
N SER A 18 -0.18 8.61 2.84
CA SER A 18 0.39 7.76 1.79
C SER A 18 -0.06 6.31 1.95
N LEU A 19 -0.39 5.66 0.84
CA LEU A 19 -0.58 4.22 0.72
C LEU A 19 0.57 3.64 -0.09
N LEU A 20 1.00 2.44 0.26
CA LEU A 20 1.91 1.66 -0.57
C LEU A 20 1.09 0.98 -1.69
N LEU A 21 1.56 1.06 -2.93
CA LEU A 21 1.01 0.37 -4.08
C LEU A 21 1.95 -0.76 -4.50
N HIS A 22 1.42 -1.99 -4.54
CA HIS A 22 2.17 -3.15 -5.00
C HIS A 22 1.21 -4.15 -5.66
N ASP A 23 1.54 -4.62 -6.85
CA ASP A 23 0.78 -5.61 -7.65
C ASP A 23 -0.72 -5.28 -7.80
N GLY A 24 -1.05 -4.01 -7.94
CA GLY A 24 -2.43 -3.53 -8.08
C GLY A 24 -3.23 -3.49 -6.77
N TYR A 25 -2.59 -3.77 -5.63
CA TYR A 25 -3.17 -3.66 -4.30
C TYR A 25 -2.58 -2.48 -3.55
N THR A 26 -3.41 -1.83 -2.73
CA THR A 26 -2.97 -0.79 -1.81
C THR A 26 -2.81 -1.34 -0.41
N PHE A 27 -1.86 -0.78 0.33
CA PHE A 27 -1.58 -1.10 1.72
C PHE A 27 -1.48 0.19 2.55
N TYR A 28 -2.09 0.20 3.73
CA TYR A 28 -1.99 1.31 4.67
C TYR A 28 -0.84 1.09 5.65
N LEU A 29 -0.18 2.16 6.05
CA LEU A 29 0.87 2.10 7.07
C LEU A 29 0.25 1.69 8.40
N LYS A 30 0.69 0.55 8.94
CA LYS A 30 0.28 0.08 10.26
C LYS A 30 1.23 0.57 11.34
N ASN A 31 2.52 0.25 11.20
CA ASN A 31 3.54 0.50 12.22
C ASN A 31 4.85 0.94 11.58
N LEU A 32 5.57 1.82 12.26
CA LEU A 32 6.99 2.04 12.05
C LEU A 32 7.76 1.00 12.87
N GLN A 33 8.80 0.42 12.29
CA GLN A 33 9.64 -0.61 12.90
C GLN A 33 11.08 -0.10 13.06
N ALA A 34 11.93 -0.89 13.74
CA ALA A 34 13.34 -0.60 13.88
C ALA A 34 14.05 -0.45 12.52
N HIS A 35 15.16 0.29 12.51
CA HIS A 35 15.98 0.54 11.32
C HIS A 35 15.23 1.20 10.15
N GLY A 36 14.23 2.04 10.46
CA GLY A 36 13.46 2.76 9.44
C GLY A 36 12.50 1.88 8.62
N ARG A 37 12.33 0.61 9.00
CA ARG A 37 11.38 -0.28 8.32
C ARG A 37 9.95 0.15 8.61
N LYS A 38 9.04 -0.12 7.66
CA LYS A 38 7.62 0.24 7.77
C LYS A 38 6.78 -0.98 7.44
N GLN A 39 5.78 -1.26 8.27
CA GLN A 39 4.84 -2.36 8.05
C GLN A 39 3.53 -1.84 7.48
N TRP A 40 3.12 -2.43 6.38
CA TRP A 40 1.95 -2.03 5.60
C TRP A 40 0.96 -3.18 5.53
N TYR A 41 -0.29 -2.92 5.87
CA TYR A 41 -1.37 -3.91 5.81
C TYR A 41 -2.24 -3.67 4.59
N CYS A 42 -2.70 -4.75 3.95
CA CYS A 42 -3.62 -4.64 2.83
C CYS A 42 -4.82 -3.76 3.19
N SER A 43 -5.18 -2.81 2.33
CA SER A 43 -6.33 -1.91 2.54
C SER A 43 -7.68 -2.63 2.60
N SER A 44 -7.75 -3.91 2.24
CA SER A 44 -8.96 -4.73 2.44
C SER A 44 -8.92 -5.57 3.71
N ARG A 45 -7.95 -5.39 4.61
CA ARG A 45 -7.82 -6.23 5.81
C ARG A 45 -9.10 -6.25 6.63
N ASP A 46 -9.68 -5.09 6.92
CA ASP A 46 -10.85 -5.00 7.81
C ASP A 46 -12.15 -5.37 7.09
N MET A 47 -12.23 -5.16 5.77
CA MET A 47 -13.44 -5.41 4.99
C MET A 47 -13.52 -6.82 4.39
N ALA A 48 -12.38 -7.42 4.02
CA ALA A 48 -12.31 -8.72 3.36
C ALA A 48 -11.53 -9.76 4.19
N GLY A 49 -11.08 -9.42 5.40
CA GLY A 49 -10.26 -10.30 6.23
C GLY A 49 -8.84 -10.55 5.69
N CYS A 50 -8.39 -9.77 4.69
CA CYS A 50 -7.12 -10.03 4.00
C CYS A 50 -5.92 -9.84 4.93
N ARG A 51 -5.08 -10.87 5.06
CA ARG A 51 -3.91 -10.86 5.96
C ARG A 51 -2.60 -10.50 5.27
N ALA A 52 -2.60 -10.28 3.95
CA ALA A 52 -1.43 -9.84 3.21
C ALA A 52 -0.82 -8.55 3.81
N ASP A 53 0.51 -8.55 3.93
CA ASP A 53 1.29 -7.43 4.46
C ASP A 53 2.62 -7.27 3.72
N VAL A 54 3.13 -6.05 3.73
CA VAL A 54 4.41 -5.68 3.11
C VAL A 54 5.24 -4.94 4.14
N ILE A 55 6.53 -5.23 4.16
CA ILE A 55 7.52 -4.44 4.90
C ILE A 55 8.38 -3.70 3.89
N THR A 56 8.49 -2.39 4.05
CA THR A 56 9.45 -1.57 3.30
C THR A 56 10.65 -1.22 4.17
N ALA A 57 11.80 -0.95 3.56
CA ALA A 57 13.02 -0.51 4.23
C ALA A 57 13.68 0.63 3.46
N PRO A 58 14.47 1.49 4.12
CA PRO A 58 15.23 2.53 3.43
C PRO A 58 16.16 1.92 2.37
N ALA A 59 16.21 2.54 1.20
CA ALA A 59 17.13 2.14 0.15
C ALA A 59 18.59 2.43 0.57
N ARG A 60 19.54 1.56 0.20
CA ARG A 60 20.97 1.78 0.46
C ARG A 60 21.53 3.02 -0.25
N SER A 61 20.93 3.40 -1.37
CA SER A 61 21.30 4.60 -2.14
C SER A 61 20.85 5.92 -1.48
N GLY A 62 20.16 5.87 -0.34
CA GLY A 62 19.76 7.06 0.42
C GLY A 62 18.47 7.73 -0.03
N SER A 63 17.89 7.36 -1.16
CA SER A 63 16.62 7.90 -1.66
C SER A 63 15.52 6.85 -1.68
N GLY A 64 14.41 7.15 -0.98
CA GLY A 64 13.20 6.32 -0.98
C GLY A 64 13.30 5.02 -0.19
N ASP A 65 12.25 4.22 -0.31
CA ASP A 65 12.17 2.89 0.29
C ASP A 65 12.13 1.80 -0.80
N ILE A 66 12.50 0.59 -0.42
CA ILE A 66 12.39 -0.63 -1.22
C ILE A 66 11.42 -1.62 -0.59
N LEU A 67 10.87 -2.52 -1.39
CA LEU A 67 10.12 -3.68 -0.90
C LEU A 67 11.09 -4.65 -0.23
N PHE A 68 11.08 -4.67 1.10
CA PHE A 68 11.97 -5.54 1.89
C PHE A 68 11.39 -6.94 2.03
N LEU A 69 10.07 -7.05 2.23
CA LEU A 69 9.39 -8.33 2.38
C LEU A 69 7.91 -8.23 2.03
N VAL A 70 7.40 -9.17 1.23
CA VAL A 70 5.99 -9.29 0.89
C VAL A 70 5.48 -10.61 1.45
N ARG A 71 4.34 -10.57 2.16
CA ARG A 71 3.79 -11.72 2.89
C ARG A 71 2.30 -11.88 2.62
N GLY A 72 1.88 -13.15 2.61
CA GLY A 72 0.50 -13.55 2.52
C GLY A 72 -0.08 -13.44 1.12
N ARG A 73 -1.01 -14.34 0.79
CA ARG A 73 -1.76 -14.32 -0.46
C ARG A 73 -3.00 -13.44 -0.30
N HIS A 74 -3.34 -12.67 -1.33
CA HIS A 74 -4.61 -11.97 -1.40
C HIS A 74 -5.77 -12.96 -1.58
N ILE A 75 -6.81 -12.79 -0.77
CA ILE A 75 -8.05 -13.59 -0.80
C ILE A 75 -9.20 -12.85 -1.49
N HIS A 76 -8.89 -11.77 -2.20
CA HIS A 76 -9.83 -10.96 -2.96
C HIS A 76 -9.12 -10.44 -4.21
N GLY A 77 -9.87 -10.11 -5.26
CA GLY A 77 -9.31 -9.43 -6.43
C GLY A 77 -8.83 -8.01 -6.10
N PRO A 78 -7.98 -7.41 -6.96
CA PRO A 78 -7.57 -6.02 -6.82
C PRO A 78 -8.79 -5.10 -6.71
N PRO A 79 -8.79 -4.11 -5.81
CA PRO A 79 -9.86 -3.13 -5.79
C PRO A 79 -9.91 -2.35 -7.11
N SER A 80 -11.09 -1.86 -7.48
CA SER A 80 -11.18 -0.86 -8.54
C SER A 80 -10.90 0.52 -7.97
N TYR A 81 -10.13 1.31 -8.71
CA TYR A 81 -9.70 2.66 -8.33
C TYR A 81 -10.06 3.65 -9.43
N TYR A 82 -10.19 4.92 -9.07
CA TYR A 82 -10.27 6.02 -10.00
C TYR A 82 -9.49 7.22 -9.47
N PHE A 83 -8.99 8.03 -10.39
CA PHE A 83 -8.37 9.31 -10.08
C PHE A 83 -9.46 10.37 -10.00
N THR A 84 -9.43 11.17 -8.95
CA THR A 84 -10.23 12.39 -8.88
C THR A 84 -9.55 13.53 -9.64
N PRO A 85 -10.27 14.57 -10.09
CA PRO A 85 -9.68 15.70 -10.82
C PRO A 85 -8.56 16.42 -10.07
N ASP A 86 -8.54 16.34 -8.73
CA ASP A 86 -7.50 16.85 -7.85
C ASP A 86 -6.30 15.89 -7.67
N GLY A 87 -6.19 14.86 -8.53
CA GLY A 87 -5.06 13.92 -8.57
C GLY A 87 -5.04 12.88 -7.45
N LYS A 88 -6.11 12.77 -6.65
CA LYS A 88 -6.16 11.79 -5.54
C LYS A 88 -6.60 10.42 -6.03
N TYR A 89 -6.04 9.40 -5.38
CA TYR A 89 -6.40 8.01 -5.65
C TYR A 89 -7.58 7.59 -4.77
N VAL A 90 -8.70 7.24 -5.40
CA VAL A 90 -9.93 6.84 -4.69
C VAL A 90 -10.30 5.41 -5.04
N ARG A 91 -10.38 4.56 -4.00
CA ARG A 91 -10.93 3.21 -4.12
C ARG A 91 -12.45 3.31 -4.29
N ARG A 92 -13.02 2.62 -5.30
CA ARG A 92 -14.48 2.66 -5.59
C ARG A 92 -15.35 2.41 -4.36
N LYS A 93 -14.96 1.49 -3.48
CA LYS A 93 -15.74 1.14 -2.28
C LYS A 93 -15.85 2.31 -1.28
N ASP A 94 -14.87 3.21 -1.26
CA ASP A 94 -14.89 4.39 -0.40
C ASP A 94 -15.77 5.52 -0.97
N ALA A 95 -16.12 5.43 -2.26
CA ALA A 95 -17.04 6.35 -2.92
C ALA A 95 -18.49 6.09 -2.45
N TYR A 96 -18.91 4.82 -2.39
CA TYR A 96 -20.27 4.45 -1.99
C TYR A 96 -20.60 4.82 -0.54
N HIS A 97 -19.63 4.75 0.38
CA HIS A 97 -19.83 5.17 1.78
C HIS A 97 -20.01 6.69 1.97
N ARG A 98 -19.80 7.48 0.92
CA ARG A 98 -19.85 8.95 0.97
C ARG A 98 -21.21 9.54 0.58
N TYR A 99 -22.13 8.72 0.07
CA TYR A 99 -23.46 9.12 -0.40
C TYR A 99 -24.59 8.64 0.54
N ARG A 100 -24.27 8.42 1.82
CA ARG A 100 -25.25 8.20 2.89
C ARG A 100 -25.20 9.34 3.88
#